data_AF-A0A0C2MYJ4-F1
#
_entry.id   AF-A0A0C2MYJ4-F1
#
_cell.length_a   1.000
_cell.length_b   1.000
_cell.length_c   1.000
_cell.angle_alpha   90.00
_cell.angle_beta   90.00
_cell.angle_gamma   90.00
#
_symmetry.space_group_name_H-M   'P 1'
#
loop_
_entity.id
_entity.type
_entity.pdbx_description
1 polymer ?
#
loop_
_entity_poly.entity_id
_entity_poly.type
_entity_poly.pdbx_seq_one_letter_code
_entity_poly.pdbx_strand_id
1 'polypeptide(L)'
;MRPKIQDYVRECLLPKKDVIYSYVVENAGNVTDFICFYRLETSSVHLPKNDRIKLAMLYYYAVTETPLQALFSDMIFIAKKVWFTLIYRKILMLLTHWKSCKLPRLSKT
;
A
#
# COMPACT_ATOMS: atom_id res chain seq x y z
N MET A 1 -21.42 -20.95 -4.00
CA MET A 1 -20.13 -21.26 -4.66
C MET A 1 -19.09 -20.27 -4.14
N ARG A 2 -17.95 -20.70 -3.60
CA ARG A 2 -16.93 -19.74 -3.15
C ARG A 2 -16.30 -19.07 -4.38
N PRO A 3 -16.16 -17.74 -4.42
CA PRO A 3 -15.49 -17.07 -5.53
C PRO A 3 -14.04 -17.55 -5.61
N LYS A 4 -13.56 -17.79 -6.84
CA LYS A 4 -12.15 -18.14 -7.06
C LYS A 4 -11.30 -16.91 -6.74
N ILE A 5 -10.14 -17.12 -6.14
CA ILE A 5 -9.21 -16.04 -5.78
C ILE A 5 -8.90 -15.12 -6.98
N GLN A 6 -8.85 -15.71 -8.19
CA GLN A 6 -8.60 -15.01 -9.44
C GLN A 6 -9.64 -13.91 -9.73
N ASP A 7 -10.91 -14.13 -9.38
CA ASP A 7 -11.99 -13.17 -9.64
C ASP A 7 -11.92 -12.02 -8.62
N TYR A 8 -11.62 -12.35 -7.36
CA TYR A 8 -11.36 -11.36 -6.30
C TYR A 8 -10.16 -10.45 -6.64
N VAL A 9 -9.07 -11.03 -7.17
CA VAL A 9 -7.88 -10.29 -7.59
C VAL A 9 -8.21 -9.26 -8.68
N ARG A 10 -9.01 -9.64 -9.68
CA ARG A 10 -9.44 -8.71 -10.74
C ARG A 10 -10.25 -7.57 -10.17
N GLU A 11 -11.20 -7.84 -9.28
CA GLU A 11 -12.05 -6.80 -8.71
C GLU A 11 -11.28 -5.83 -7.80
N CYS A 12 -10.31 -6.35 -7.04
CA CYS A 12 -9.57 -5.61 -6.02
C CYS A 12 -8.27 -4.94 -6.52
N LEU A 13 -7.68 -5.43 -7.61
CA LEU A 13 -6.37 -4.92 -8.10
C LEU A 13 -6.45 -4.27 -9.49
N LEU A 14 -7.58 -4.34 -10.20
CA LEU A 14 -7.71 -3.59 -11.44
C LEU A 14 -7.76 -2.08 -11.14
N PRO A 15 -6.96 -1.26 -11.84
CA PRO A 15 -6.98 0.19 -11.67
C PRO A 15 -8.39 0.72 -11.88
N LYS A 16 -8.90 1.43 -10.87
CA LYS A 16 -10.19 2.10 -10.90
C LYS A 16 -9.94 3.58 -10.65
N LYS A 17 -10.28 4.41 -11.63
CA LYS A 17 -10.05 5.86 -11.56
C LYS A 17 -10.54 6.41 -10.22
N ASP A 18 -9.67 7.17 -9.55
CA ASP A 18 -9.93 7.77 -8.24
C ASP A 18 -10.18 6.81 -7.06
N VAL A 19 -10.13 5.50 -7.25
CA VAL A 19 -10.36 4.50 -6.20
C VAL A 19 -9.10 3.68 -5.93
N ILE A 20 -8.60 2.95 -6.92
CA ILE A 20 -7.46 2.04 -6.81
C ILE A 20 -6.42 2.39 -7.86
N TYR A 21 -5.19 2.53 -7.42
CA TYR A 21 -4.00 2.75 -8.24
C TYR A 21 -3.10 1.54 -8.11
N SER A 22 -2.83 0.89 -9.24
CA SER A 22 -2.03 -0.34 -9.29
C SER A 22 -0.98 -0.20 -10.38
N TYR A 23 0.26 -0.49 -10.00
CA TYR A 23 1.42 -0.35 -10.86
C TYR A 23 2.25 -1.63 -10.80
N VAL A 24 2.80 -2.01 -11.95
CA VAL A 24 3.75 -3.11 -12.10
C VAL A 24 5.09 -2.54 -12.54
N VAL A 25 6.16 -3.16 -12.07
CA VAL A 25 7.51 -2.96 -12.60
C VAL A 25 7.79 -4.15 -13.50
N GLU A 26 8.15 -3.85 -14.75
CA GLU A 26 8.49 -4.84 -15.75
C GLU A 26 9.99 -4.76 -16.07
N ASN A 27 10.65 -5.91 -16.04
CA ASN A 27 12.04 -6.06 -16.45
C ASN A 27 12.14 -7.16 -17.51
N ALA A 28 12.67 -6.82 -18.69
CA ALA A 28 12.80 -7.73 -19.82
C ALA A 28 11.50 -8.52 -20.18
N GLY A 29 10.33 -7.89 -20.01
CA GLY A 29 9.03 -8.50 -20.30
C GLY A 29 8.44 -9.36 -19.18
N ASN A 30 9.11 -9.46 -18.03
CA ASN A 30 8.60 -10.11 -16.83
C ASN A 30 8.19 -9.08 -15.77
N VAL A 31 7.05 -9.32 -15.10
CA VAL A 31 6.64 -8.51 -13.94
C VAL A 31 7.47 -8.93 -12.73
N THR A 32 8.32 -8.03 -12.25
CA THR A 32 9.19 -8.27 -11.09
C THR A 32 8.55 -7.78 -9.80
N ASP A 33 7.96 -6.59 -9.85
CA ASP A 33 7.43 -5.93 -8.67
C ASP A 33 6.03 -5.38 -8.94
N PHE A 34 5.22 -5.31 -7.89
CA PHE A 34 3.86 -4.84 -7.92
C PHE A 34 3.57 -3.98 -6.70
N ILE A 35 2.85 -2.87 -6.92
CA ILE A 35 2.37 -2.03 -5.83
C ILE A 35 0.96 -1.53 -6.12
N CYS A 36 0.11 -1.62 -5.11
CA CYS A 36 -1.28 -1.20 -5.16
C CYS A 36 -1.60 -0.34 -3.95
N PHE A 37 -2.22 0.81 -4.19
CA PHE A 37 -2.72 1.69 -3.14
C PHE A 37 -4.08 2.26 -3.54
N TYR A 38 -4.91 2.54 -2.55
CA TYR A 38 -6.22 3.13 -2.77
C TYR A 38 -6.31 4.53 -2.18
N ARG A 39 -7.24 5.32 -2.73
CA ARG A 39 -7.60 6.65 -2.21
C ARG A 39 -8.53 6.48 -1.04
N LEU A 40 -8.15 7.06 0.09
CA LEU A 40 -9.02 7.22 1.24
C LEU A 40 -9.20 8.71 1.48
N GLU A 41 -10.42 9.21 1.34
CA GLU A 41 -10.74 10.57 1.76
C GLU A 41 -11.23 10.54 3.20
N THR A 42 -10.63 11.37 4.05
CA THR A 42 -11.13 11.59 5.41
C THR A 42 -11.37 13.07 5.63
N SER A 43 -12.46 13.39 6.30
CA SER A 43 -12.66 14.69 6.92
C SER A 43 -12.03 14.62 8.31
N SER A 44 -10.95 15.36 8.56
CA SER A 44 -10.49 15.49 9.94
C SER A 44 -11.46 16.39 10.71
N VAL A 45 -11.79 16.01 11.94
CA VAL A 45 -12.70 16.78 12.82
C VAL A 45 -12.14 18.16 13.18
N HIS A 46 -10.84 18.39 12.96
CA HIS A 46 -10.10 19.58 13.37
C HIS A 46 -9.75 20.55 12.22
N LEU A 47 -10.05 20.23 10.96
CA LEU A 47 -9.87 21.13 9.82
C LEU A 47 -11.19 21.82 9.44
N PRO A 48 -11.15 23.03 8.85
CA PRO A 48 -12.36 23.69 8.35
C PRO A 48 -13.10 22.77 7.36
N LYS A 49 -14.44 22.79 7.39
CA LYS A 49 -15.36 21.83 6.72
C LYS A 49 -15.12 21.57 5.21
N ASN A 50 -14.31 22.39 4.53
CA ASN A 50 -13.96 22.22 3.12
C ASN A 50 -12.61 21.53 2.87
N ASP A 51 -11.77 21.32 3.89
CA ASP A 51 -10.48 20.63 3.73
C ASP A 51 -10.66 19.13 3.90
N ARG A 52 -10.77 18.44 2.76
CA ARG A 52 -10.73 16.97 2.70
C ARG A 52 -9.29 16.52 2.59
N ILE A 53 -8.86 15.68 3.53
CA ILE A 53 -7.54 15.05 3.46
C ILE A 53 -7.65 13.86 2.51
N LYS A 54 -6.89 13.91 1.42
CA LYS A 54 -6.74 12.78 0.50
C LYS A 54 -5.55 11.95 0.90
N LEU A 55 -5.82 10.75 1.39
CA LEU A 55 -4.82 9.78 1.78
C LEU A 55 -4.60 8.76 0.68
N ALA A 56 -3.34 8.43 0.40
CA ALA A 56 -2.99 7.22 -0.35
C ALA A 56 -2.61 6.14 0.67
N MET A 57 -3.39 5.07 0.71
CA MET A 57 -3.16 3.95 1.62
C MET A 57 -2.68 2.73 0.85
N LEU A 58 -1.53 2.18 1.26
CA LEU A 58 -0.97 0.97 0.68
C LEU A 58 -1.93 -0.21 0.91
N TYR A 59 -2.25 -0.92 -0.16
CA TYR A 59 -3.12 -2.08 -0.12
C TYR A 59 -2.32 -3.38 -0.19
N TYR A 60 -1.66 -3.62 -1.32
CA TYR A 60 -0.81 -4.80 -1.54
C TYR A 60 0.48 -4.40 -2.25
N TYR A 61 1.55 -5.12 -1.95
CA TYR A 61 2.80 -5.02 -2.69
C TYR A 61 3.41 -6.41 -2.82
N ALA A 62 4.11 -6.64 -3.91
CA ALA A 62 4.95 -7.81 -4.13
C ALA A 62 6.28 -7.31 -4.71
N VAL A 63 7.40 -7.76 -4.15
CA VAL A 63 8.71 -7.26 -4.51
C VAL A 63 9.66 -8.43 -4.61
N THR A 64 10.38 -8.51 -5.72
CA THR A 64 11.40 -9.54 -5.96
C THR A 64 12.77 -8.93 -6.24
N GLU A 65 12.86 -7.94 -7.12
CA GLU A 65 14.13 -7.36 -7.56
C GLU A 65 14.39 -5.97 -6.97
N THR A 66 13.36 -5.12 -6.91
CA THR A 66 13.55 -3.73 -6.53
C THR A 66 13.69 -3.57 -5.00
N PRO A 67 14.65 -2.80 -4.47
CA PRO A 67 14.69 -2.49 -3.04
C PRO A 67 13.39 -1.85 -2.57
N LEU A 68 12.79 -2.38 -1.51
CA LEU A 68 11.47 -1.93 -1.00
C LEU A 68 11.42 -0.41 -0.77
N GLN A 69 12.52 0.19 -0.32
CA GLN A 69 12.63 1.64 -0.10
C GLN A 69 12.52 2.45 -1.41
N ALA A 70 13.11 1.97 -2.50
CA ALA A 70 13.01 2.59 -3.81
C ALA A 70 11.57 2.51 -4.32
N LEU A 71 10.94 1.33 -4.24
CA LEU A 71 9.55 1.15 -4.68
C LEU A 71 8.56 2.05 -3.90
N PHE A 72 8.75 2.20 -2.59
CA PHE A 72 7.95 3.14 -1.81
C PHE A 72 8.22 4.60 -2.17
N SER A 73 9.46 4.95 -2.54
CA SER A 73 9.79 6.31 -2.96
C SER A 73 9.07 6.66 -4.26
N ASP A 74 9.01 5.72 -5.22
CA ASP A 74 8.26 5.87 -6.46
C ASP A 74 6.76 5.99 -6.20
N MET A 75 6.21 5.16 -5.30
CA MET A 75 4.81 5.26 -4.88
C MET A 75 4.50 6.64 -4.29
N ILE A 76 5.37 7.17 -3.42
CA ILE A 76 5.20 8.50 -2.84
C ILE A 76 5.24 9.58 -3.92
N PHE A 77 6.15 9.46 -4.88
CA PHE A 77 6.25 10.38 -6.01
C PHE A 77 4.98 10.38 -6.87
N ILE A 78 4.46 9.20 -7.19
CA ILE A 78 3.19 9.05 -7.93
C ILE A 78 2.03 9.66 -7.13
N ALA A 79 1.93 9.35 -5.83
CA ALA A 79 0.87 9.86 -4.98
C ALA A 79 0.88 11.41 -4.91
N LYS A 80 2.07 12.03 -4.86
CA LYS A 80 2.20 13.50 -4.93
C LYS A 80 1.66 14.07 -6.24
N LYS A 81 1.89 13.41 -7.38
CA LYS A 81 1.34 13.83 -8.69
C LYS A 81 -0.19 13.74 -8.74
N VAL A 82 -0.78 12.79 -8.01
CA VAL A 82 -2.23 12.57 -7.97
C VAL A 82 -2.92 13.38 -6.85
N TRP A 83 -2.25 14.42 -6.35
CA TRP A 83 -2.78 15.35 -5.33
C TRP A 83 -3.11 14.71 -3.98
N PHE A 84 -2.41 13.65 -3.58
CA PHE A 84 -2.52 13.09 -2.22
C PHE A 84 -1.65 13.89 -1.24
N THR A 85 -2.24 14.25 -0.09
CA THR A 85 -1.59 15.11 0.91
C THR A 85 -0.83 14.31 1.97
N LEU A 86 -1.22 13.07 2.24
CA LEU A 86 -0.58 12.23 3.26
C LEU A 86 -0.63 10.75 2.85
N ILE A 87 0.43 10.00 3.18
CA ILE A 87 0.56 8.58 2.85
C ILE A 87 0.67 7.78 4.15
N TYR A 88 -0.24 6.82 4.34
CA TYR A 88 -0.26 6.01 5.56
C TYR A 88 0.57 4.74 5.37
N ARG A 89 1.83 4.76 5.83
CA ARG A 89 2.77 3.63 5.77
C ARG A 89 2.76 2.79 7.06
N LYS A 90 1.60 2.25 7.45
CA LYS A 90 1.47 1.53 8.74
C LYS A 90 2.19 0.16 8.75
N ILE A 91 2.33 -0.49 7.59
CA ILE A 91 2.87 -1.87 7.50
C ILE A 91 4.39 -1.96 7.69
N LEU A 92 5.17 -1.00 7.17
CA LEU A 92 6.63 -1.06 7.30
C LEU A 92 7.12 -0.80 8.74
N MET A 93 6.42 0.07 9.48
CA MET A 93 6.78 0.36 10.88
C MET A 93 6.51 -0.81 11.82
N LEU A 94 5.44 -1.59 11.58
CA LEU A 94 5.14 -2.78 12.39
C LEU A 94 6.20 -3.87 12.19
N LEU A 95 6.74 -4.04 10.98
CA LEU A 95 7.81 -5.01 10.72
C LEU A 95 9.16 -4.59 11.32
N THR A 96 9.47 -3.28 11.34
CA THR A 96 10.67 -2.78 12.01
C THR A 96 10.54 -2.80 13.54
N HIS A 97 9.35 -2.54 14.08
CA HIS A 97 9.08 -2.61 15.52
C HIS A 97 9.03 -4.06 16.02
N TRP A 98 8.47 -4.99 15.22
CA TRP A 98 8.43 -6.41 15.52
C TRP A 98 9.82 -7.03 15.68
N LYS A 99 10.81 -6.59 14.87
CA LYS A 99 12.21 -7.01 15.05
C LYS A 99 12.83 -6.53 16.36
N SER A 100 12.26 -5.52 17.02
CA SER A 100 12.72 -4.99 18.31
C SER A 100 12.00 -5.66 19.50
N CYS A 101 10.77 -6.15 19.32
CA CYS A 101 10.06 -6.95 20.31
C CYS A 101 10.59 -8.40 20.33
N LYS A 102 11.68 -8.62 21.06
CA LYS A 102 12.06 -9.97 21.53
C LYS A 102 10.88 -10.55 22.33
N LEU A 103 10.14 -11.49 21.75
CA LEU A 103 9.19 -12.31 22.49
C LEU A 103 9.97 -13.17 23.49
N PRO A 104 9.63 -13.15 24.80
CA PRO A 104 10.18 -14.11 25.74
C PRO A 104 9.74 -15.51 25.34
N ARG A 105 10.69 -16.46 25.31
CA ARG A 105 10.38 -17.88 25.07
C ARG A 105 9.41 -18.33 26.15
N LEU A 106 8.19 -18.67 25.76
CA LEU A 106 7.29 -19.43 26.62
C LEU A 106 7.94 -20.80 26.85
N SER A 107 8.49 -21.00 28.05
CA SER A 107 8.91 -22.31 28.54
C SER A 107 7.67 -23.21 28.58
N LYS A 108 7.72 -24.30 27.83
CA LYS A 108 6.74 -25.37 27.92
C LYS A 108 6.89 -26.04 29.28
N THR A 109 5.82 -26.05 30.05
CA THR A 109 5.54 -27.02 31.12
C THR A 109 4.20 -27.65 30.79
#